data_AF-A0A5N9AVV1-F1
#
_entry.id   AF-A0A5N9AVV1-F1
#
_cell.length_a   1.000
_cell.length_b   1.000
_cell.length_c   1.000
_cell.angle_alpha   90.00
_cell.angle_beta   90.00
_cell.angle_gamma   90.00
#
_symmetry.space_group_name_H-M   'P 1'
#
loop_
_entity.id
_entity.type
_entity.pdbx_description
1 polymer ?
#
loop_
_entity_poly.entity_id
_entity_poly.type
_entity_poly.pdbx_seq_one_letter_code
_entity_poly.pdbx_strand_id
1 'polypeptide(L)' 'MRWVDGNDKVKVLSAIGHQTLHRLFAIVESDDYADVQALFTDQMWNGPIEVLPVRDMIAQRKGFGEWGK' A
#
# COMPACT_ATOMS: atom_id res chain seq x y z
N MET A 1 2.10 -10.75 -12.19
CA MET A 1 2.42 -9.71 -11.18
C MET A 1 1.97 -8.31 -11.61
N ARG A 2 0.87 -8.18 -12.38
CA ARG A 2 0.39 -6.88 -12.91
C ARG A 2 0.11 -5.83 -11.83
N TRP A 3 -0.24 -6.27 -10.62
CA TRP A 3 -0.45 -5.37 -9.49
C TRP A 3 0.79 -4.57 -9.09
N VAL A 4 2.00 -5.06 -9.37
CA VAL A 4 3.27 -4.38 -9.04
C VAL A 4 3.45 -3.13 -9.88
N ASP A 5 2.93 -3.13 -11.10
CA ASP A 5 3.04 -2.01 -12.03
C ASP A 5 2.12 -0.84 -11.64
N GLY A 6 1.11 -1.09 -10.79
CA GLY A 6 0.06 -0.12 -10.48
C GLY A 6 -0.84 0.18 -11.70
N ASN A 7 -1.52 1.32 -11.66
CA ASN A 7 -2.31 1.87 -12.76
C ASN A 7 -2.52 3.38 -12.56
N ASP A 8 -3.35 4.01 -13.40
CA ASP A 8 -3.64 5.45 -13.35
C ASP A 8 -4.25 5.94 -12.02
N LYS A 9 -4.81 5.03 -11.21
CA LYS A 9 -5.49 5.33 -9.95
C LYS A 9 -4.71 4.88 -8.71
N VAL A 10 -3.89 3.85 -8.84
CA VAL A 10 -3.12 3.27 -7.74
C VAL A 10 -1.65 3.26 -8.09
N LYS A 11 -0.88 4.01 -7.33
CA LYS A 11 0.57 4.09 -7.46
C LYS A 11 1.23 3.15 -6.45
N VAL A 12 2.06 2.23 -6.94
CA VAL A 12 2.84 1.33 -6.08
C VAL A 12 4.16 2.00 -5.73
N LEU A 13 4.36 2.31 -4.45
CA LEU A 13 5.61 2.91 -3.95
C LEU A 13 6.69 1.86 -3.70
N SER A 14 6.27 0.66 -3.28
CA SER A 14 7.15 -0.46 -2.99
C SER A 14 6.41 -1.77 -3.12
N ALA A 15 7.09 -2.79 -3.65
CA ALA A 15 6.63 -4.17 -3.72
C ALA A 15 7.73 -5.07 -3.14
N ILE A 16 7.40 -5.79 -2.08
CA ILE A 16 8.38 -6.52 -1.26
C ILE A 16 7.95 -7.98 -1.16
N GLY A 17 8.83 -8.89 -1.56
CA GLY A 17 8.63 -10.33 -1.37
C GLY A 17 9.36 -10.84 -0.13
N HIS A 18 8.63 -11.45 0.79
CA HIS A 18 9.19 -12.12 1.97
C HIS A 18 9.15 -13.63 1.77
N GLN A 19 10.22 -14.18 1.18
CA GLN A 19 10.29 -15.57 0.72
C GLN A 19 10.05 -16.60 1.83
N THR A 20 10.66 -16.41 3.00
CA THR A 20 10.55 -17.36 4.12
C THR A 20 9.17 -17.39 4.80
N LEU A 21 8.37 -16.34 4.65
CA LEU A 21 6.97 -16.32 5.11
C LEU A 21 5.99 -16.58 3.96
N HIS A 22 6.48 -16.69 2.72
CA HIS A 22 5.66 -16.77 1.51
C HIS A 22 4.61 -15.65 1.44
N ARG A 23 5.01 -14.41 1.80
CA ARG A 23 4.14 -13.23 1.80
C ARG A 23 4.66 -12.13 0.90
N LEU A 24 3.72 -11.40 0.31
CA LEU A 24 3.99 -10.20 -0.47
C LEU A 24 3.47 -8.99 0.31
N PHE A 25 4.24 -7.92 0.35
CA PHE A 25 3.87 -6.65 0.93
C PHE A 25 3.92 -5.57 -0.14
N ALA A 26 3.03 -4.59 -0.04
CA ALA A 26 3.01 -3.44 -0.92
C ALA A 26 2.74 -2.18 -0.11
N ILE A 27 3.40 -1.08 -0.48
CA ILE A 27 3.01 0.26 -0.05
C ILE A 27 2.43 0.93 -1.28
N VAL A 28 1.19 1.39 -1.18
CA VAL A 28 0.45 2.00 -2.30
C VAL A 28 -0.14 3.34 -1.91
N GLU A 29 -0.23 4.24 -2.88
CA GLU A 29 -0.97 5.50 -2.81
C GLU A 29 -2.19 5.40 -3.73
N SER A 30 -3.36 5.81 -3.22
CA SER A 30 -4.62 5.90 -3.96
C SER A 30 -5.52 6.91 -3.25
N ASP A 31 -6.37 7.60 -4.01
CA ASP A 31 -7.36 8.52 -3.47
C ASP A 31 -8.63 7.79 -2.98
N ASP A 32 -8.88 6.57 -3.46
CA ASP A 32 -10.03 5.74 -3.09
C ASP A 32 -9.60 4.32 -2.71
N TYR A 33 -10.22 3.78 -1.65
CA TYR A 33 -10.06 2.40 -1.21
C TYR A 33 -10.59 1.40 -2.24
N ALA A 34 -11.68 1.73 -2.95
CA ALA A 34 -12.26 0.84 -3.96
C ALA A 34 -11.28 0.54 -5.10
N ASP A 35 -10.43 1.51 -5.47
CA ASP A 35 -9.41 1.33 -6.50
C ASP A 35 -8.26 0.42 -6.02
N VAL A 36 -7.88 0.53 -4.73
CA VAL A 36 -6.93 -0.43 -4.11
C VAL A 36 -7.51 -1.84 -4.12
N GLN A 37 -8.76 -2.00 -3.69
CA GLN A 37 -9.44 -3.30 -3.73
C GLN A 37 -9.48 -3.87 -5.15
N ALA A 38 -9.81 -3.06 -6.16
CA ALA A 38 -9.88 -3.49 -7.55
C ALA A 38 -8.50 -3.96 -8.07
N LEU A 39 -7.41 -3.24 -7.76
CA LEU A 39 -6.06 -3.62 -8.16
C LEU A 39 -5.65 -5.00 -7.62
N PHE A 40 -6.01 -5.28 -6.36
CA PHE A 40 -5.61 -6.50 -5.66
C PHE A 40 -6.59 -7.67 -5.81
N THR A 41 -7.76 -7.46 -6.41
CA THR A 41 -8.77 -8.51 -6.60
C THR A 41 -8.21 -9.73 -7.34
N ASP A 42 -7.42 -9.51 -8.40
CA ASP A 42 -6.79 -10.60 -9.17
C ASP A 42 -5.79 -11.42 -8.33
N GLN A 43 -5.30 -10.90 -7.20
CA GLN A 43 -4.36 -11.59 -6.31
C GLN A 43 -5.05 -12.44 -5.24
N MET A 44 -6.37 -12.37 -5.09
CA MET A 44 -7.09 -13.13 -4.06
C MET A 44 -6.96 -14.65 -4.25
N TRP A 45 -6.66 -15.11 -5.46
CA TRP A 45 -6.35 -16.51 -5.76
C TRP A 45 -5.04 -17.00 -5.12
N ASN A 46 -4.14 -16.09 -4.75
CA ASN A 46 -2.83 -16.41 -4.17
C ASN A 46 -2.83 -16.43 -2.64
N GLY A 47 -3.95 -16.09 -2.00
CA GLY A 47 -4.10 -16.06 -0.55
C GLY A 47 -4.88 -14.85 -0.03
N PRO A 48 -5.04 -14.74 1.30
CA PRO A 48 -5.72 -13.63 1.93
C PRO A 48 -4.96 -12.32 1.70
N ILE A 49 -5.71 -11.24 1.48
CA ILE A 49 -5.17 -9.89 1.30
C ILE A 49 -5.65 -9.04 2.47
N GLU A 50 -4.70 -8.39 3.14
CA GLU A 50 -4.96 -7.45 4.21
C GLU A 50 -4.58 -6.05 3.73
N VAL A 51 -5.53 -5.11 3.78
CA VAL A 51 -5.31 -3.71 3.42
C VAL A 51 -5.41 -2.88 4.68
N LEU A 52 -4.30 -2.20 5.03
CA LEU A 52 -4.21 -1.37 6.23
C LEU A 52 -3.99 0.09 5.82
N PRO A 53 -4.99 0.97 6.02
CA PRO A 53 -4.79 2.41 5.87
C PRO A 53 -3.72 2.89 6.86
N VAL A 54 -2.71 3.58 6.36
CA VAL A 54 -1.63 4.17 7.17
C VAL A 54 -1.62 5.68 7.02
N ARG A 55 -1.16 6.38 8.06
CA ARG A 55 -1.06 7.85 8.07
C ARG A 55 0.38 8.28 7.93
N ASP A 56 0.62 9.35 7.17
CA ASP A 56 1.92 10.03 7.17
C ASP A 56 2.15 10.74 8.52
N MET A 57 2.98 10.12 9.34
CA MET A 57 3.36 10.64 10.65
C MET A 57 4.28 11.86 10.56
N ILE A 58 5.04 12.02 9.46
CA ILE A 58 5.89 13.19 9.23
C ILE A 58 5.00 14.41 8.97
N ALA A 59 4.04 14.28 8.04
CA ALA A 59 3.07 15.34 7.77
C ALA A 59 2.30 15.71 9.04
N GLN A 60 1.86 14.71 9.82
CA GLN A 60 1.19 14.96 11.09
C GLN A 60 2.06 15.76 12.08
N ARG A 61 3.31 15.35 12.31
CA ARG A 61 4.21 16.07 13.23
C ARG A 61 4.51 17.49 12.78
N LYS A 62 4.67 17.72 11.46
CA LYS A 62 4.82 19.06 10.89
C LYS A 62 3.57 19.91 11.12
N GLY A 63 2.38 19.35 10.91
CA GLY A 63 1.10 20.02 11.18
C GLY A 63 0.91 20.43 12.65
N PHE A 64 1.44 19.64 13.58
CA PHE A 64 1.43 19.96 15.02
C PHE A 64 2.52 20.95 15.45
N GLY A 65 3.46 21.33 14.57
CA GLY A 65 4.62 22.14 14.95
C GLY A 65 5.59 21.42 15.90
N GLU A 66 5.53 20.09 15.94
CA GLU A 66 6.35 19.21 16.79
C GLU A 66 7.48 18.54 15.99
N TRP A 67 7.76 19.05 14.79
CA TRP A 67 8.82 18.52 13.94
C TRP A 67 10.20 19.00 14.42
N GLY A 68 11.07 18.06 14.78
CA GLY A 68 12.44 18.35 15.21
C GLY A 68 12.58 18.92 16.63
N LYS A 69 11.47 19.03 17.36
CA LYS A 69 11.47 19.09 18.83
C LYS A 69 11.55 17.67 19.40
#